data_AF-V2UTB1-F1
#
_entry.id   AF-V2UTB1-F1
#
_cell.length_a   1.000
_cell.length_b   1.000
_cell.length_c   1.000
_cell.angle_alpha   90.00
_cell.angle_beta   90.00
_cell.angle_gamma   90.00
#
_symmetry.space_group_name_H-M   'P 1'
#
loop_
_entity.id
_entity.type
_entity.pdbx_description
1 polymer ?
#
loop_
_entity_poly.entity_id
_entity_poly.type
_entity_poly.pdbx_seq_one_letter_code
_entity_poly.pdbx_strand_id
1 'polypeptide(L)'
;MIYISEQIKEALKTLAEIKRRPPYELCIVKSVLNAYRNNEHHSLKAELDVVLQQKFPRLNRPKEIIIVREKPAMATDEQYQEFVEAARAFTGAMKFMATLARINATTVSLIANRGFMRVHEYQQFQPHFAAVFAEQARHLQPKPKAESKPRVKKPKNNNGQKVMRQIMSASVAEARNRKGVAA
;
A
#
# COMPACT_ATOMS: atom_id res chain seq x y z
N MET A 1 -30.94 -29.14 -22.90
CA MET A 1 -30.36 -27.96 -23.57
C MET A 1 -28.86 -28.18 -23.61
N ILE A 2 -28.27 -28.31 -24.80
CA ILE A 2 -26.84 -28.63 -24.97
C ILE A 2 -26.17 -27.34 -25.43
N TYR A 3 -25.25 -26.83 -24.62
CA TYR A 3 -24.43 -25.68 -25.00
C TYR A 3 -23.24 -26.16 -25.82
N ILE A 4 -22.92 -25.46 -26.90
CA ILE A 4 -21.72 -25.72 -27.69
C ILE A 4 -20.50 -25.07 -27.03
N SER A 5 -19.30 -25.58 -27.32
CA SER A 5 -18.06 -25.15 -26.64
C SER A 5 -17.83 -23.63 -26.69
N GLU A 6 -18.15 -22.98 -27.82
CA GLU A 6 -17.97 -21.54 -27.99
C GLU A 6 -18.89 -20.73 -27.07
N GLN A 7 -20.14 -21.16 -26.88
CA GLN A 7 -21.07 -20.50 -25.97
C GLN A 7 -20.58 -20.58 -24.52
N ILE A 8 -19.99 -21.71 -24.13
CA ILE A 8 -19.43 -21.91 -22.79
C ILE A 8 -18.19 -21.03 -22.59
N LYS A 9 -17.29 -20.96 -23.59
CA LYS A 9 -16.09 -20.10 -23.52
C LYS A 9 -16.46 -18.64 -23.34
N GLU A 10 -17.44 -18.16 -24.12
CA GLU A 10 -17.90 -16.78 -24.05
C GLU A 10 -18.55 -16.47 -22.69
N ALA A 11 -19.42 -17.37 -22.20
CA ALA A 11 -20.02 -17.23 -20.88
C ALA A 11 -18.97 -17.20 -19.74
N LEU A 12 -17.93 -18.04 -19.82
CA LEU A 12 -16.84 -18.06 -18.83
C LEU A 12 -16.01 -16.77 -18.87
N LYS A 13 -15.77 -16.20 -20.06
CA LYS A 13 -15.07 -14.92 -20.20
C LYS A 13 -15.85 -13.80 -19.54
N THR A 14 -17.14 -13.67 -19.84
CA THR A 14 -18.04 -12.69 -19.24
C THR A 14 -18.13 -12.86 -17.72
N LEU A 15 -18.19 -14.10 -17.24
CA LEU A 15 -18.21 -14.40 -15.81
C LEU A 15 -16.91 -13.95 -15.10
N ALA A 16 -15.76 -14.12 -15.74
CA ALA A 16 -14.48 -13.65 -15.21
C ALA A 16 -14.45 -12.13 -15.09
N GLU A 17 -14.92 -11.42 -16.12
CA GLU A 17 -15.00 -9.95 -16.14
C GLU A 17 -15.94 -9.41 -15.06
N ILE A 18 -17.15 -9.97 -14.94
CA ILE A 18 -18.13 -9.61 -13.89
C ILE A 18 -17.51 -9.78 -12.50
N LYS A 19 -16.80 -10.89 -12.28
CA LYS A 19 -16.17 -11.19 -10.99
C LYS A 19 -14.81 -10.50 -10.80
N ARG A 20 -14.35 -9.70 -11.77
CA ARG A 20 -13.01 -9.07 -11.80
C ARG A 20 -11.88 -10.07 -11.54
N ARG A 21 -11.99 -11.26 -12.13
CA ARG A 21 -11.01 -12.35 -12.03
C ARG A 21 -10.19 -12.46 -13.32
N PRO A 22 -8.99 -13.04 -13.25
CA PRO A 22 -8.26 -13.41 -14.45
C PRO A 22 -9.08 -14.40 -15.30
N PRO A 23 -8.84 -14.47 -16.62
CA PRO A 23 -9.46 -15.47 -17.49
C PRO A 23 -9.29 -16.88 -16.92
N TYR A 24 -10.34 -17.70 -17.00
CA TYR A 24 -10.35 -19.04 -16.41
C TYR A 24 -9.26 -19.96 -16.99
N GLU A 25 -8.89 -19.79 -18.26
CA GLU A 25 -7.74 -20.48 -18.87
C GLU A 25 -6.43 -20.19 -18.10
N LEU A 26 -6.24 -18.93 -17.71
CA LEU A 26 -5.06 -18.50 -16.96
C LEU A 26 -5.05 -19.07 -15.53
N CYS A 27 -6.22 -19.37 -14.97
CA CYS A 27 -6.34 -20.05 -13.67
C CYS A 27 -5.87 -21.51 -13.77
N ILE A 28 -6.16 -22.21 -14.87
CA ILE A 28 -5.67 -23.58 -15.11
C ILE A 28 -4.14 -23.57 -15.23
N VAL A 29 -3.58 -22.64 -16.01
CA VAL A 29 -2.12 -22.50 -16.14
C VAL A 29 -1.46 -22.24 -14.79
N LYS A 30 -2.02 -21.34 -13.96
CA LYS A 30 -1.52 -21.08 -12.60
C LYS A 30 -1.61 -22.29 -11.69
N SER A 31 -2.70 -23.05 -11.77
CA SER A 31 -2.90 -24.29 -11.01
C SER A 31 -1.83 -25.32 -11.34
N VAL A 32 -1.62 -25.57 -12.64
CA VAL A 32 -0.59 -26.50 -13.14
C VAL A 32 0.81 -26.03 -12.72
N LEU A 33 1.14 -24.75 -12.89
CA LEU A 33 2.44 -24.20 -12.49
C LEU A 33 2.68 -24.32 -10.98
N ASN A 34 1.67 -24.06 -10.15
CA ASN A 34 1.78 -24.25 -8.71
C ASN A 34 2.01 -25.72 -8.37
N ALA A 35 1.32 -26.65 -9.05
CA ALA A 35 1.53 -28.08 -8.85
C ALA A 35 2.94 -28.54 -9.26
N TYR A 36 3.53 -27.95 -10.31
CA TYR A 36 4.95 -28.16 -10.62
C TYR A 36 5.88 -27.59 -9.55
N ARG A 37 5.60 -26.38 -9.03
CA ARG A 37 6.45 -25.69 -8.05
C ARG A 37 6.43 -26.34 -6.66
N ASN A 38 5.26 -26.76 -6.19
CA ASN A 38 5.05 -27.29 -4.85
C ASN A 38 5.16 -28.83 -4.80
N ASN A 39 5.45 -29.46 -5.93
CA ASN A 39 5.42 -30.92 -6.09
C ASN A 39 4.07 -31.58 -5.71
N GLU A 40 2.97 -30.85 -5.93
CA GLU A 40 1.61 -31.34 -5.68
C GLU A 40 1.07 -32.14 -6.89
N HIS A 41 0.06 -32.97 -6.65
CA HIS A 41 -0.60 -33.74 -7.70
C HIS A 41 -1.53 -32.84 -8.54
N HIS A 42 -1.47 -32.98 -9.87
CA HIS A 42 -2.40 -32.33 -10.79
C HIS A 42 -2.63 -33.26 -11.99
N SER A 43 -3.89 -33.44 -12.39
CA SER A 43 -4.29 -34.38 -13.45
C SER A 43 -3.51 -34.21 -14.75
N LEU A 44 -3.31 -32.95 -15.16
CA LEU A 44 -2.58 -32.62 -16.39
C LEU A 44 -1.05 -32.82 -16.34
N LYS A 45 -0.41 -33.04 -15.16
CA LYS A 45 1.08 -33.06 -15.07
C LYS A 45 1.70 -34.17 -15.92
N ALA A 46 1.14 -35.38 -15.91
CA ALA A 46 1.70 -36.52 -16.63
C ALA A 46 1.66 -36.33 -18.16
N GLU A 47 0.52 -35.90 -18.68
CA GLU A 47 0.34 -35.64 -20.12
C GLU A 47 1.17 -34.44 -20.59
N LEU A 48 1.22 -33.38 -19.77
CA LEU A 48 1.97 -32.17 -20.10
C LEU A 48 3.49 -32.42 -20.11
N ASP A 49 3.99 -33.30 -19.24
CA ASP A 49 5.40 -33.69 -19.22
C ASP A 49 5.85 -34.28 -20.57
N VAL A 50 5.02 -35.12 -21.20
CA VAL A 50 5.29 -35.70 -22.52
C VAL A 50 5.34 -34.60 -23.58
N VAL A 51 4.35 -33.70 -23.59
CA VAL A 51 4.27 -32.58 -24.54
C VAL A 51 5.44 -31.62 -24.38
N LEU A 52 5.84 -31.33 -23.13
CA LEU A 52 6.96 -30.45 -22.82
C LEU A 52 8.31 -31.06 -23.25
N GLN A 53 8.51 -32.36 -23.05
CA GLN A 53 9.71 -33.07 -23.52
C GLN A 53 9.82 -33.05 -25.05
N GLN A 54 8.70 -33.23 -25.76
CA GLN A 54 8.67 -33.17 -27.22
C GLN A 54 8.92 -31.78 -27.78
N LYS A 55 8.30 -30.74 -27.20
CA LYS A 55 8.43 -29.36 -27.68
C LYS A 55 9.73 -28.68 -27.24
N PHE A 56 10.27 -29.06 -26.08
CA PHE A 56 11.46 -28.45 -25.48
C PHE A 56 12.49 -29.52 -25.10
N PRO A 57 13.02 -30.29 -26.08
CA PRO A 57 13.88 -31.45 -25.82
C PRO A 57 15.24 -31.10 -25.18
N ARG A 58 15.68 -29.84 -25.28
CA ARG A 58 16.93 -29.32 -24.69
C ARG A 58 16.71 -28.58 -23.37
N LEU A 59 15.50 -28.60 -22.82
CA LEU A 59 15.26 -27.97 -21.53
C LEU A 59 15.90 -28.87 -20.46
N ASN A 60 17.10 -28.50 -20.02
CA ASN A 60 17.68 -29.05 -18.80
C ASN A 60 16.68 -28.77 -17.68
N ARG A 61 15.89 -29.78 -17.28
CA ARG A 61 15.07 -29.69 -16.08
C ARG A 61 16.04 -29.31 -14.96
N PRO A 62 15.99 -28.08 -14.42
CA PRO A 62 16.82 -27.80 -13.26
C PRO A 62 16.37 -28.79 -12.20
N LYS A 63 17.30 -29.65 -11.76
CA LYS A 63 17.06 -30.57 -10.65
C LYS A 63 16.49 -29.72 -9.52
N GLU A 64 15.22 -29.94 -9.23
CA GLU A 64 14.55 -29.46 -8.02
C GLU A 64 15.02 -28.08 -7.56
N ILE A 65 14.59 -27.01 -8.24
CA ILE A 65 14.49 -25.73 -7.53
C ILE A 65 13.27 -25.85 -6.63
N ILE A 66 13.41 -26.61 -5.53
CA ILE A 66 12.53 -26.49 -4.39
C ILE A 66 12.79 -25.08 -3.90
N ILE A 67 11.97 -24.12 -4.34
CA ILE A 67 11.87 -22.84 -3.66
C ILE A 67 11.19 -23.18 -2.34
N VAL A 68 11.96 -23.69 -1.39
CA VAL A 68 11.58 -23.74 0.02
C VAL A 68 11.38 -22.27 0.36
N ARG A 69 10.12 -21.81 0.35
CA ARG A 69 9.76 -20.58 1.03
C ARG A 69 9.96 -20.90 2.51
N GLU A 70 11.19 -20.76 2.98
CA GLU A 70 11.48 -20.79 4.41
C GLU A 70 10.52 -19.82 5.05
N LYS A 71 9.75 -20.32 6.03
CA LYS A 71 8.86 -19.45 6.80
C LYS A 71 9.74 -18.32 7.35
N PRO A 72 9.41 -17.05 7.10
CA PRO A 72 10.24 -15.95 7.56
C PRO A 72 10.40 -16.07 9.07
N ALA A 73 11.65 -16.06 9.54
CA ALA A 73 11.94 -16.10 10.95
C ALA A 73 11.24 -14.90 11.63
N MET A 74 10.44 -15.22 12.66
CA MET A 74 9.71 -14.23 13.44
C MET A 74 10.57 -13.76 14.59
N ALA A 75 10.52 -12.45 14.87
CA ALA A 75 11.15 -11.90 16.06
C ALA A 75 10.45 -12.44 17.31
N THR A 76 11.15 -12.50 18.43
CA THR A 76 10.54 -12.84 19.72
C THR A 76 9.59 -11.72 20.18
N ASP A 77 8.69 -12.03 21.09
CA ASP A 77 7.78 -11.03 21.67
C ASP A 77 8.56 -9.90 22.37
N GLU A 78 9.69 -10.23 23.00
CA GLU A 78 10.61 -9.27 23.63
C GLU A 78 11.19 -8.28 22.61
N GLN A 79 11.67 -8.79 21.47
CA GLN A 79 12.19 -7.97 20.38
C GLN A 79 11.11 -7.07 19.77
N TYR A 80 9.89 -7.59 19.65
CA TYR A 80 8.76 -6.79 19.20
C TYR A 80 8.42 -5.69 20.19
N GLN A 81 8.42 -5.99 21.49
CA GLN A 81 8.09 -5.03 22.53
C GLN A 81 9.12 -3.91 22.62
N GLU A 82 10.41 -4.22 22.51
CA GLU A 82 11.49 -3.23 22.47
C GLU A 82 11.33 -2.28 21.28
N PHE A 83 10.99 -2.81 20.11
CA PHE A 83 10.69 -2.00 18.93
C PHE A 83 9.47 -1.08 19.18
N VAL A 84 8.40 -1.60 19.77
CA VAL A 84 7.20 -0.80 20.07
C VAL A 84 7.51 0.31 21.05
N GLU A 85 8.34 0.05 22.07
CA GLU A 85 8.78 1.04 23.05
C GLU A 85 9.56 2.16 22.36
N ALA A 86 10.56 1.83 21.55
CA ALA A 86 11.31 2.82 20.79
C ALA A 86 10.40 3.59 19.81
N ALA A 87 9.48 2.91 19.12
CA ALA A 87 8.56 3.52 18.16
C ALA A 87 7.57 4.50 18.81
N ARG A 88 7.29 4.34 20.11
CA ARG A 88 6.34 5.16 20.88
C ARG A 88 7.00 6.05 21.94
N ALA A 89 8.33 6.11 21.97
CA ALA A 89 9.10 6.86 22.95
C ALA A 89 8.71 8.35 23.06
N PHE A 90 8.42 9.01 21.93
CA PHE A 90 7.96 10.40 21.89
C PHE A 90 7.11 10.68 20.63
N THR A 91 6.41 11.82 20.63
CA THR A 91 5.63 12.28 19.48
C THR A 91 6.55 12.54 18.28
N GLY A 92 6.51 11.63 17.31
CA GLY A 92 7.36 11.68 16.11
C GLY A 92 8.46 10.62 16.06
N ALA A 93 8.61 9.78 17.10
CA ALA A 93 9.61 8.72 17.17
C ALA A 93 9.58 7.77 15.96
N MET A 94 8.40 7.35 15.51
CA MET A 94 8.26 6.53 14.29
C MET A 94 8.85 7.20 13.04
N LYS A 95 8.64 8.51 12.86
CA LYS A 95 9.20 9.25 11.70
C LYS A 95 10.71 9.39 11.82
N PHE A 96 11.19 9.63 13.03
CA PHE A 96 12.62 9.74 13.31
C PHE A 96 13.34 8.40 13.06
N MET A 97 12.81 7.31 13.61
CA MET A 97 13.30 5.96 13.40
C MET A 97 13.26 5.56 11.91
N ALA A 98 12.17 5.90 11.21
CA ALA A 98 12.07 5.67 9.77
C ALA A 98 13.15 6.42 8.97
N THR A 99 13.50 7.63 9.39
CA THR A 99 14.57 8.43 8.78
C THR A 99 15.94 7.78 9.00
N LEU A 100 16.21 7.29 10.22
CA LEU A 100 17.46 6.60 10.54
C LEU A 100 17.61 5.28 9.76
N ALA A 101 16.55 4.49 9.68
CA ALA A 101 16.54 3.21 8.98
C ALA A 101 16.40 3.35 7.45
N ARG A 102 16.19 4.57 6.93
CA ARG A 102 15.90 4.87 5.51
C ARG A 102 14.68 4.12 4.96
N ILE A 103 13.63 4.04 5.76
CA ILE A 103 12.35 3.39 5.41
C ILE A 103 11.23 4.43 5.45
N ASN A 104 10.12 4.15 4.79
CA ASN A 104 8.91 4.94 4.90
C ASN A 104 8.30 4.83 6.32
N ALA A 105 7.91 5.98 6.89
CA ALA A 105 7.27 6.03 8.22
C ALA A 105 5.96 5.21 8.29
N THR A 106 5.24 5.09 7.17
CA THR A 106 4.05 4.24 7.07
C THR A 106 4.37 2.77 7.34
N THR A 107 5.53 2.28 6.89
CA THR A 107 5.96 0.90 7.12
C THR A 107 6.24 0.67 8.61
N VAL A 108 6.91 1.61 9.28
CA VAL A 108 7.16 1.53 10.73
C VAL A 108 5.84 1.51 11.51
N SER A 109 4.89 2.36 11.12
CA SER A 109 3.55 2.39 11.73
C SER A 109 2.79 1.09 11.49
N LEU A 110 2.88 0.51 10.29
CA LEU A 110 2.25 -0.76 9.96
C LEU A 110 2.80 -1.88 10.86
N ILE A 111 4.13 -1.97 11.01
CA ILE A 111 4.78 -2.98 11.84
C ILE A 111 4.36 -2.83 13.31
N ALA A 112 4.35 -1.60 13.83
CA ALA A 112 3.94 -1.32 15.21
C ALA A 112 2.45 -1.59 15.51
N ASN A 113 1.61 -1.62 14.48
CA ASN A 113 0.17 -1.93 14.60
C ASN A 113 -0.15 -3.39 14.27
N ARG A 114 0.79 -4.13 13.69
CA ARG A 114 0.60 -5.52 13.24
C ARG A 114 0.56 -6.52 14.39
N GLY A 115 1.20 -6.21 15.52
CA GLY A 115 1.29 -7.09 16.68
C GLY A 115 2.44 -8.11 16.61
N PHE A 116 3.22 -8.12 15.53
CA PHE A 116 4.36 -9.02 15.35
C PHE A 116 5.32 -8.46 14.29
N MET A 117 6.57 -8.93 14.33
CA MET A 117 7.65 -8.48 13.46
C MET A 117 8.55 -9.64 13.03
N ARG A 118 9.21 -9.52 11.88
CA ARG A 118 10.19 -10.47 11.35
C ARG A 118 11.59 -10.14 11.90
N VAL A 119 12.45 -11.15 12.05
CA VAL A 119 13.81 -10.96 12.61
C VAL A 119 14.61 -9.90 11.83
N HIS A 120 14.56 -9.91 10.51
CA HIS A 120 15.27 -8.92 9.69
C HIS A 120 14.74 -7.49 9.88
N GLU A 121 13.45 -7.33 10.17
CA GLU A 121 12.86 -6.01 10.45
C GLU A 121 13.40 -5.51 11.79
N TYR A 122 13.45 -6.37 12.81
CA TYR A 122 14.05 -6.02 14.10
C TYR A 122 15.52 -5.62 13.96
N GLN A 123 16.32 -6.43 13.28
CA GLN A 123 17.75 -6.16 13.03
C GLN A 123 17.98 -4.84 12.28
N GLN A 124 17.03 -4.41 11.45
CA GLN A 124 17.11 -3.15 10.75
C GLN A 124 16.85 -1.94 11.66
N PHE A 125 16.01 -2.07 12.69
CA PHE A 125 15.68 -0.97 13.60
C PHE A 125 16.54 -0.94 14.87
N GLN A 126 16.99 -2.10 15.36
CA GLN A 126 17.73 -2.25 16.62
C GLN A 126 18.92 -1.27 16.76
N PRO A 127 19.76 -1.05 15.73
CA PRO A 127 20.90 -0.12 15.84
C PRO A 127 20.50 1.32 16.13
N HIS A 128 19.24 1.68 15.87
CA HIS A 128 18.73 3.04 15.97
C HIS A 128 18.00 3.32 17.29
N PHE A 129 17.72 2.31 18.11
CA PHE A 129 16.99 2.48 19.36
C PHE A 129 17.71 3.42 20.33
N ALA A 130 19.04 3.28 20.47
CA ALA A 130 19.84 4.18 21.31
C ALA A 130 19.70 5.66 20.90
N ALA A 131 19.69 5.94 19.58
CA ALA A 131 19.51 7.30 19.07
C ALA A 131 18.09 7.84 19.33
N VAL A 132 17.08 6.97 19.25
CA VAL A 132 15.68 7.33 19.55
C VAL A 132 15.51 7.67 21.03
N PHE A 133 16.08 6.85 21.93
CA PHE A 133 16.02 7.11 23.37
C PHE A 133 16.83 8.35 23.78
N ALA A 134 17.97 8.60 23.13
CA ALA A 134 18.72 9.84 23.34
C ALA A 134 17.91 11.09 22.93
N GLU A 135 17.17 11.01 21.82
CA GLU A 135 16.30 12.11 21.37
C GLU A 135 15.06 12.27 22.28
N GLN A 136 14.52 11.17 22.82
CA GLN A 136 13.47 11.22 23.84
C GLN A 136 13.91 12.02 25.08
N ALA A 137 15.13 11.78 25.57
CA ALA A 137 15.69 12.51 26.70
C ALA A 137 15.80 14.02 26.43
N ARG A 138 16.05 14.44 25.19
CA ARG A 138 16.05 15.85 24.78
C ARG A 138 14.64 16.45 24.75
N HIS A 139 13.65 15.67 24.32
CA HIS A 139 12.25 16.10 24.33
C HIS A 139 11.65 16.25 25.73
N LEU A 140 12.19 15.54 26.72
CA LEU A 140 11.80 15.64 28.13
C LEU A 140 12.42 16.86 28.84
N GLN A 141 13.44 17.51 28.27
CA GLN A 141 13.96 18.74 28.86
C GLN A 141 12.96 19.89 28.71
N PRO A 142 12.71 20.67 29.77
CA PRO A 142 11.82 21.82 29.70
C PRO A 142 12.37 22.80 28.65
N LYS A 143 11.57 23.07 27.61
CA LYS A 143 11.91 24.11 26.64
C LYS A 143 12.14 25.42 27.39
N PRO A 144 13.26 26.14 27.16
CA PRO A 144 13.38 27.50 27.67
C PRO A 144 12.18 28.31 27.16
N LYS A 145 11.54 29.07 28.05
CA LYS A 145 10.38 29.93 27.74
C LYS A 145 10.74 30.77 26.51
N ALA A 146 10.14 30.44 25.37
CA ALA A 146 10.30 31.24 24.17
C ALA A 146 9.64 32.60 24.42
N GLU A 147 10.42 33.67 24.39
CA GLU A 147 9.90 35.03 24.35
C GLU A 147 8.89 35.16 23.21
N SER A 148 7.75 35.76 23.52
CA SER A 148 6.66 35.96 22.58
C SER A 148 7.12 36.78 21.38
N LYS A 149 7.28 36.15 20.21
CA LYS A 149 7.46 36.89 18.96
C LYS A 149 6.26 37.81 18.73
N PRO A 150 6.47 39.11 18.39
CA PRO A 150 5.37 40.02 18.12
C PRO A 150 4.56 39.52 16.92
N ARG A 151 3.24 39.49 17.11
CA ARG A 151 2.26 38.99 16.16
C ARG A 151 2.20 39.95 14.96
N VAL A 152 2.90 39.63 13.87
CA VAL A 152 2.77 40.36 12.61
C VAL A 152 1.35 40.16 12.08
N LYS A 153 0.51 41.20 12.19
CA LYS A 153 -0.84 41.23 11.58
C LYS A 153 -0.69 41.18 10.07
N LYS A 154 -1.11 40.08 9.43
CA LYS A 154 -1.28 40.04 7.96
C LYS A 154 -2.32 41.08 7.54
N PRO A 155 -2.07 41.90 6.50
CA PRO A 155 -3.07 42.83 5.99
C PRO A 155 -4.26 42.06 5.40
N LYS A 156 -5.47 42.41 5.85
CA LYS A 156 -6.74 41.92 5.30
C LYS A 156 -6.93 42.53 3.91
N ASN A 157 -6.63 41.77 2.87
CA ASN A 157 -6.99 42.16 1.50
C ASN A 157 -8.51 41.96 1.31
N ASN A 158 -9.27 43.05 1.43
CA ASN A 158 -10.73 43.08 1.26
C ASN A 158 -11.17 43.26 -0.22
N ASN A 159 -10.27 43.24 -1.20
CA ASN A 159 -10.65 43.53 -2.58
C ASN A 159 -11.44 42.40 -3.26
N GLY A 160 -11.19 41.14 -2.90
CA GLY A 160 -11.90 39.99 -3.51
C GLY A 160 -13.41 39.97 -3.22
N GLN A 161 -13.82 40.29 -1.99
CA GLN A 161 -15.24 40.33 -1.61
C GLN A 161 -16.01 41.51 -2.23
N LYS A 162 -15.32 42.63 -2.48
CA LYS A 162 -15.95 43.83 -3.08
C LYS A 162 -16.28 43.61 -4.56
N VAL A 163 -15.38 42.96 -5.28
CA VAL A 163 -15.56 42.62 -6.70
C VAL A 163 -16.70 41.62 -6.90
N MET A 164 -16.78 40.59 -6.05
CA MET A 164 -17.84 39.57 -6.17
C MET A 164 -19.25 40.13 -5.91
N ARG A 165 -19.38 41.11 -4.99
CA ARG A 165 -20.66 41.80 -4.77
C ARG A 165 -21.09 42.65 -5.96
N GLN A 166 -20.16 43.37 -6.60
CA GLN A 166 -20.49 44.20 -7.77
C GLN A 166 -20.93 43.36 -8.98
N ILE A 167 -20.27 42.23 -9.23
CA ILE A 167 -20.64 41.30 -10.32
C ILE A 167 -22.05 40.73 -10.09
N MET A 168 -22.37 40.32 -8.86
CA MET A 168 -23.70 39.77 -8.56
C MET A 168 -24.81 40.83 -8.61
N SER A 169 -24.53 42.09 -8.23
CA SER A 169 -25.52 43.18 -8.37
C SER A 169 -25.81 43.55 -9.82
N ALA A 170 -24.79 43.53 -10.70
CA ALA A 170 -24.97 43.80 -12.12
C ALA A 170 -25.77 42.70 -12.82
N SER A 171 -25.51 41.43 -12.48
CA SER A 171 -26.22 40.28 -13.04
C SER A 171 -27.71 40.25 -12.65
N VAL A 172 -28.05 40.66 -11.42
CA VAL A 172 -29.45 40.75 -10.95
C VAL A 172 -30.20 41.92 -11.60
N ALA A 173 -29.51 43.05 -11.86
CA ALA A 173 -30.10 44.19 -12.55
C ALA A 173 -30.40 43.88 -14.03
N GLU A 174 -29.50 43.21 -14.74
CA GLU A 174 -29.73 42.75 -16.12
C GLU A 174 -30.87 41.71 -16.21
N ALA A 175 -30.97 40.80 -15.24
CA ALA A 175 -32.03 39.80 -15.20
C ALA A 175 -33.43 40.40 -14.95
N ARG A 176 -33.53 41.53 -14.24
CA ARG A 176 -34.80 42.25 -14.04
C ARG A 176 -35.23 43.03 -15.28
N ASN A 177 -34.30 43.65 -16.02
CA ASN A 177 -34.64 44.37 -17.24
C ASN A 177 -35.12 43.45 -18.38
N ARG A 178 -34.67 42.19 -18.43
CA ARG A 178 -35.13 41.21 -19.44
C ARG A 178 -36.50 40.59 -19.14
N LYS A 179 -37.01 40.71 -17.92
CA LYS A 179 -38.36 40.21 -17.53
C LYS A 179 -39.46 41.27 -17.59
N GLY A 180 -39.14 42.51 -17.94
CA GLY A 180 -40.08 43.64 -18.03
C GLY A 180 -40.58 43.99 -19.44
N VAL A 181 -40.23 43.21 -20.46
CA VAL A 181 -40.66 43.43 -21.86
C VAL A 181 -41.40 42.19 -22.37
N ALA A 182 -42.51 41.87 -21.73
CA ALA A 182 -43.53 40.95 -22.22
C ALA A 182 -44.85 41.19 -21.47
N ALA A 183 -45.47 42.33 -21.75
CA ALA A 183 -46.91 42.59 -21.61
C ALA A 183 -47.24 43.79 -22.51
#